data_AF-A0A7Z9LWC4-F1
#
_entry.id   AF-A0A7Z9LWC4-F1
#
_cell.length_a   1.000
_cell.length_b   1.000
_cell.length_c   1.000
_cell.angle_alpha   90.00
_cell.angle_beta   90.00
_cell.angle_gamma   90.00
#
_symmetry.space_group_name_H-M   'P 1'
#
loop_
_entity.id
_entity.type
_entity.pdbx_description
1 polymer ?
#
loop_
_entity_poly.entity_id
_entity_poly.type
_entity_poly.pdbx_seq_one_letter_code
_entity_poly.pdbx_strand_id
1 'polypeptide(L)'
;MPQLNPEFFLSQVFWLVITFSFLLIFLWRISLPRISSVLEKRENKINDEIQTAKKLQTEAKKIQEEIDQQLHTTHEQVVKLIKETTNNLQSKVSTQLQAIDSELAKNIDESAKAIEKNKNNTLENIKIHIQEITKLTLSKLTTINVSDKEIHDAIRTIQNKKII
;
A
#
# COMPACT_ATOMS: atom_id res chain seq x y z
N MET A 1 -53.40 -95.81 -17.98
CA MET A 1 -52.00 -95.46 -17.67
C MET A 1 -51.87 -95.37 -16.15
N PRO A 2 -51.02 -96.18 -15.50
CA PRO A 2 -50.94 -96.28 -14.03
C PRO A 2 -50.49 -94.99 -13.31
N GLN A 3 -50.06 -93.98 -14.07
CA GLN A 3 -49.66 -92.65 -13.58
C GLN A 3 -50.81 -91.66 -13.29
N LEU A 4 -52.06 -92.04 -13.52
CA LEU A 4 -53.26 -91.28 -13.13
C LEU A 4 -54.07 -92.00 -12.04
N ASN A 5 -53.40 -92.77 -11.18
CA ASN A 5 -54.04 -93.42 -10.04
C ASN A 5 -54.18 -92.39 -8.89
N PRO A 6 -55.41 -92.02 -8.49
CA PRO A 6 -55.63 -90.93 -7.53
C PRO A 6 -55.17 -91.22 -6.11
N GLU A 7 -54.81 -92.46 -5.83
CA GLU A 7 -54.31 -92.94 -4.54
C GLU A 7 -53.00 -92.26 -4.11
N PHE A 8 -52.13 -91.86 -5.05
CA PHE A 8 -50.84 -91.23 -4.73
C PHE A 8 -50.86 -89.68 -4.72
N PHE A 9 -51.93 -89.05 -5.21
CA PHE A 9 -52.02 -87.57 -5.26
C PHE A 9 -51.98 -86.93 -3.87
N LEU A 10 -52.64 -87.55 -2.87
CA LEU A 10 -52.64 -87.05 -1.50
C LEU A 10 -51.23 -87.01 -0.89
N SER A 11 -50.42 -88.04 -1.11
CA SER A 11 -49.03 -88.10 -0.63
C SER A 11 -48.15 -87.07 -1.34
N GLN A 12 -48.29 -86.92 -2.66
CA GLN A 12 -47.54 -85.93 -3.42
C GLN A 12 -47.87 -84.50 -3.00
N VAL A 13 -49.16 -84.19 -2.76
CA VAL A 13 -49.60 -82.88 -2.25
C VAL A 13 -49.07 -82.64 -0.84
N PHE A 14 -49.10 -83.64 0.05
CA PHE A 14 -48.55 -83.52 1.40
C PHE A 14 -47.06 -83.16 1.39
N TRP A 15 -46.24 -83.88 0.61
CA TRP A 15 -44.81 -83.57 0.48
C TRP A 15 -44.54 -82.24 -0.22
N LEU A 16 -45.36 -81.87 -1.20
CA LEU A 16 -45.29 -80.55 -1.84
C LEU A 16 -45.53 -79.44 -0.82
N VAL A 17 -46.56 -79.55 0.02
CA VAL A 17 -46.84 -78.56 1.06
C VAL A 17 -45.69 -78.48 2.08
N ILE A 18 -45.14 -79.62 2.52
CA ILE A 18 -44.01 -79.64 3.47
C ILE A 18 -42.77 -78.96 2.89
N THR A 19 -42.35 -79.37 1.69
CA THR A 19 -41.14 -78.85 1.05
C THR A 19 -41.29 -77.38 0.64
N PHE A 20 -42.48 -77.00 0.14
CA PHE A 20 -42.79 -75.62 -0.18
C PHE A 20 -42.82 -74.74 1.06
N SER A 21 -43.46 -75.20 2.14
CA SER A 21 -43.51 -74.44 3.40
C SER A 21 -42.11 -74.28 4.01
N PHE A 22 -41.26 -75.31 3.96
CA PHE A 22 -39.87 -75.21 4.37
C PHE A 22 -39.09 -74.19 3.54
N LEU A 23 -39.23 -74.23 2.20
CA LEU A 23 -38.60 -73.26 1.29
C LEU A 23 -39.09 -71.83 1.57
N LEU A 24 -40.39 -71.64 1.79
CA LEU A 24 -40.98 -70.34 2.07
C LEU A 24 -40.41 -69.74 3.36
N ILE A 25 -40.31 -70.54 4.42
CA ILE A 25 -39.70 -70.12 5.69
C ILE A 25 -38.22 -69.78 5.50
N PHE A 26 -37.49 -70.58 4.71
CA PHE A 26 -36.08 -70.31 4.40
C PHE A 26 -35.90 -68.97 3.66
N LEU A 27 -36.72 -68.70 2.63
CA LEU A 27 -36.68 -67.43 1.91
C LEU A 27 -37.05 -66.24 2.81
N TRP A 28 -38.07 -66.41 3.64
CA TRP A 28 -38.52 -65.37 4.56
C TRP A 28 -37.48 -65.05 5.64
N ARG A 29 -36.84 -66.07 6.21
CA ARG A 29 -35.89 -65.91 7.31
C ARG A 29 -34.47 -65.57 6.86
N ILE A 30 -34.03 -66.00 5.67
CA ILE A 30 -32.64 -65.81 5.20
C ILE A 30 -32.55 -64.85 4.02
N SER A 31 -33.32 -65.06 2.95
CA SER A 31 -33.09 -64.34 1.68
C SER A 31 -33.59 -62.90 1.76
N LEU A 32 -34.81 -62.69 2.25
CA LEU A 32 -35.40 -61.35 2.40
C LEU A 32 -34.58 -60.43 3.33
N PRO A 33 -34.20 -60.83 4.56
CA PRO A 33 -33.43 -59.95 5.43
C PRO A 33 -32.04 -59.63 4.88
N ARG A 34 -31.39 -60.57 4.18
CA ARG A 34 -30.11 -60.28 3.53
C ARG A 34 -30.24 -59.21 2.44
N ILE A 35 -31.23 -59.33 1.57
CA ILE A 35 -31.48 -58.34 0.51
C ILE A 35 -31.81 -56.97 1.12
N SER A 36 -32.70 -56.95 2.13
CA SER A 36 -33.07 -55.73 2.85
C SER A 36 -31.85 -55.05 3.47
N SER A 37 -30.98 -55.82 4.15
CA SER A 37 -29.78 -55.26 4.79
C SER A 37 -28.79 -54.65 3.81
N VAL A 38 -28.68 -55.20 2.59
CA VAL A 38 -27.79 -54.65 1.55
C VAL A 38 -28.39 -53.37 0.97
N LEU A 39 -29.70 -53.34 0.75
CA LEU A 39 -30.39 -52.16 0.24
C LEU A 39 -30.29 -51.01 1.25
N GLU A 40 -30.58 -51.27 2.52
CA GLU A 40 -30.47 -50.29 3.61
C GLU A 40 -29.05 -49.76 3.77
N LYS A 41 -28.02 -50.64 3.72
CA LYS A 41 -26.62 -50.20 3.76
C LYS A 41 -26.27 -49.27 2.60
N ARG A 42 -26.76 -49.54 1.39
CA ARG A 42 -26.52 -48.69 0.22
C ARG A 42 -27.24 -47.36 0.35
N GLU A 43 -28.50 -47.38 0.77
CA GLU A 43 -29.29 -46.17 1.01
C GLU A 43 -28.64 -45.28 2.06
N ASN A 44 -28.25 -45.86 3.20
CA ASN A 44 -27.54 -45.12 4.26
C ASN A 44 -26.24 -44.54 3.75
N LYS A 45 -25.42 -45.32 3.03
CA LYS A 45 -24.17 -44.83 2.47
C LYS A 45 -24.38 -43.66 1.48
N ILE A 46 -25.37 -43.76 0.60
CA ILE A 46 -25.70 -42.69 -0.34
C ILE A 46 -26.16 -41.44 0.40
N ASN A 47 -27.02 -41.59 1.42
CA ASN A 47 -27.49 -40.48 2.23
C ASN A 47 -26.34 -39.81 2.99
N ASP A 48 -25.43 -40.58 3.59
CA ASP A 48 -24.25 -40.08 4.29
C ASP A 48 -23.31 -39.33 3.34
N GLU A 49 -23.08 -39.87 2.13
CA GLU A 49 -22.27 -39.23 1.10
C GLU A 49 -22.90 -37.91 0.62
N ILE A 50 -24.23 -37.87 0.43
CA ILE A 50 -24.97 -36.65 0.06
C ILE A 50 -24.89 -35.61 1.18
N GLN A 51 -25.06 -36.01 2.44
CA GLN A 51 -24.94 -35.10 3.58
C GLN A 51 -23.53 -34.54 3.69
N THR A 52 -22.52 -35.38 3.55
CA THR A 52 -21.11 -34.97 3.55
C THR A 52 -20.83 -34.00 2.41
N ALA A 53 -21.28 -34.29 1.20
CA ALA A 53 -21.13 -33.41 0.04
C ALA A 53 -21.81 -32.04 0.26
N LYS A 54 -23.02 -32.01 0.81
CA LYS A 54 -23.72 -30.76 1.16
C LYS A 54 -22.98 -29.96 2.22
N LYS A 55 -22.43 -30.63 3.23
CA LYS A 55 -21.62 -30.00 4.28
C LYS A 55 -20.37 -29.36 3.68
N LEU A 56 -19.61 -30.11 2.89
CA LEU A 56 -18.42 -29.61 2.19
C LEU A 56 -18.75 -28.46 1.25
N GLN A 57 -19.87 -28.53 0.52
CA GLN A 57 -20.33 -27.43 -0.33
C GLN A 57 -20.64 -26.17 0.50
N THR A 58 -21.26 -26.33 1.66
CA THR A 58 -21.60 -25.21 2.54
C THR A 58 -20.33 -24.58 3.14
N GLU A 59 -19.38 -25.40 3.58
CA GLU A 59 -18.07 -24.94 4.07
C GLU A 59 -17.30 -24.22 2.96
N ALA A 60 -17.27 -24.76 1.75
CA ALA A 60 -16.62 -24.11 0.60
C ALA A 60 -17.26 -22.75 0.26
N LYS A 61 -18.60 -22.65 0.27
CA LYS A 61 -19.31 -21.37 0.09
C LYS A 61 -18.96 -20.36 1.17
N LYS A 62 -18.92 -20.79 2.43
CA LYS A 62 -18.54 -19.92 3.55
C LYS A 62 -17.11 -19.39 3.40
N ILE A 63 -16.17 -20.26 3.04
CA ILE A 63 -14.78 -19.86 2.78
C ILE A 63 -14.71 -18.87 1.61
N GLN A 64 -15.49 -19.10 0.55
CA GLN A 64 -15.57 -18.18 -0.58
C GLN A 64 -16.09 -16.80 -0.16
N GLU A 65 -17.17 -16.75 0.63
CA GLU A 65 -17.72 -15.51 1.17
C GLU A 65 -16.71 -14.77 2.05
N GLU A 66 -15.97 -15.48 2.91
CA GLU A 66 -14.90 -14.89 3.74
C GLU A 66 -13.76 -14.32 2.88
N ILE A 67 -13.34 -15.02 1.82
CA ILE A 67 -12.33 -14.53 0.87
C ILE A 67 -12.82 -13.26 0.16
N ASP A 68 -14.06 -13.27 -0.34
CA ASP A 68 -14.63 -12.12 -1.05
C ASP A 68 -14.73 -10.89 -0.13
N GLN A 69 -15.16 -11.08 1.13
CA GLN A 69 -15.17 -10.02 2.14
C GLN A 69 -13.78 -9.50 2.46
N GLN A 70 -12.80 -10.39 2.60
CA GLN A 70 -11.42 -10.01 2.87
C GLN A 70 -10.82 -9.24 1.70
N LEU A 71 -11.09 -9.65 0.46
CA LEU A 71 -10.64 -8.95 -0.74
C LEU A 71 -11.24 -7.55 -0.84
N HIS A 72 -12.55 -7.42 -0.59
CA HIS A 72 -13.22 -6.13 -0.58
C HIS A 72 -12.62 -5.19 0.46
N THR A 73 -12.52 -5.65 1.72
CA THR A 73 -11.95 -4.88 2.82
C THR A 73 -10.50 -4.48 2.55
N THR A 74 -9.69 -5.40 2.03
CA THR A 74 -8.29 -5.13 1.67
C THR A 74 -8.20 -4.06 0.58
N HIS A 75 -9.05 -4.16 -0.45
CA HIS A 75 -9.08 -3.17 -1.52
C HIS A 75 -9.44 -1.77 -1.00
N GLU A 76 -10.47 -1.67 -0.14
CA GLU A 76 -10.83 -0.40 0.50
C GLU A 76 -9.69 0.18 1.35
N GLN A 77 -9.00 -0.67 2.13
CA GLN A 77 -7.85 -0.27 2.92
C GLN A 77 -6.69 0.23 2.04
N VAL A 78 -6.41 -0.43 0.93
CA VAL A 78 -5.38 -0.02 -0.04
C VAL A 78 -5.73 1.34 -0.64
N VAL A 79 -6.95 1.53 -1.11
CA VAL A 79 -7.40 2.83 -1.66
C VAL A 79 -7.29 3.94 -0.62
N LYS A 80 -7.69 3.66 0.63
CA LYS A 80 -7.58 4.61 1.74
C LYS A 80 -6.12 4.95 2.04
N LEU A 81 -5.25 3.95 2.11
CA LEU A 81 -3.82 4.12 2.37
C LEU A 81 -3.13 4.93 1.27
N ILE A 82 -3.44 4.67 0.01
CA ILE A 82 -2.91 5.44 -1.12
C ILE A 82 -3.34 6.89 -0.98
N LYS A 83 -4.63 7.16 -0.75
CA LYS A 83 -5.16 8.52 -0.59
C LYS A 83 -4.50 9.26 0.58
N GLU A 84 -4.39 8.61 1.73
CA GLU A 84 -3.74 9.18 2.92
C GLU A 84 -2.26 9.46 2.67
N THR A 85 -1.54 8.53 2.04
CA THR A 85 -0.12 8.68 1.71
C THR A 85 0.09 9.82 0.73
N THR A 86 -0.72 9.92 -0.33
CA THR A 86 -0.64 11.02 -1.30
C THR A 86 -0.93 12.37 -0.65
N ASN A 87 -1.95 12.45 0.21
CA ASN A 87 -2.26 13.69 0.93
C ASN A 87 -1.12 14.10 1.88
N ASN A 88 -0.57 13.14 2.64
CA ASN A 88 0.56 13.39 3.53
C ASN A 88 1.82 13.80 2.75
N LEU A 89 2.09 13.17 1.61
CA LEU A 89 3.19 13.54 0.72
C LEU A 89 3.00 14.98 0.21
N GLN A 90 1.83 15.32 -0.30
CA GLN A 90 1.51 16.66 -0.80
C GLN A 90 1.70 17.73 0.28
N SER A 91 1.24 17.45 1.51
CA SER A 91 1.44 18.35 2.64
C SER A 91 2.92 18.52 2.97
N LYS A 92 3.69 17.41 3.05
CA LYS A 92 5.13 17.46 3.34
C LYS A 92 5.89 18.24 2.27
N VAL A 93 5.59 18.02 1.00
CA VAL A 93 6.20 18.76 -0.12
C VAL A 93 5.88 20.25 0.00
N SER A 94 4.62 20.62 0.28
CA SER A 94 4.24 22.02 0.46
C SER A 94 4.98 22.68 1.64
N THR A 95 5.13 21.99 2.77
CA THR A 95 5.86 22.51 3.93
C THR A 95 7.35 22.64 3.66
N GLN A 96 7.96 21.67 2.97
CA GLN A 96 9.37 21.74 2.59
C GLN A 96 9.64 22.86 1.59
N LEU A 97 8.76 23.04 0.60
CA LEU A 97 8.87 24.16 -0.35
C LEU A 97 8.77 25.51 0.38
N GLN A 98 7.81 25.68 1.28
CA GLN A 98 7.70 26.92 2.08
C GLN A 98 8.95 27.18 2.93
N ALA A 99 9.53 26.13 3.53
CA ALA A 99 10.76 26.26 4.31
C ALA A 99 11.95 26.68 3.42
N ILE A 100 12.10 26.03 2.26
CA ILE A 100 13.13 26.34 1.25
C ILE A 100 12.97 27.78 0.75
N ASP A 101 11.75 28.21 0.42
CA ASP A 101 11.46 29.57 -0.05
C ASP A 101 11.82 30.61 1.02
N SER A 102 11.50 30.34 2.28
CA SER A 102 11.85 31.22 3.41
C SER A 102 13.37 31.31 3.61
N GLU A 103 14.09 30.19 3.46
CA GLU A 103 15.55 30.15 3.60
C GLU A 103 16.23 30.88 2.43
N LEU A 104 15.75 30.67 1.19
CA LEU A 104 16.18 31.41 0.01
C LEU A 104 15.98 32.91 0.18
N ALA A 105 14.82 33.36 0.64
CA ALA A 105 14.54 34.77 0.88
C ALA A 105 15.53 35.38 1.88
N LYS A 106 15.83 34.66 2.97
CA LYS A 106 16.81 35.09 3.97
C LYS A 106 18.23 35.17 3.39
N ASN A 107 18.66 34.15 2.64
CA ASN A 107 19.98 34.12 2.01
C ASN A 107 20.15 35.24 0.97
N ILE A 108 19.09 35.59 0.24
CA ILE A 108 19.08 36.72 -0.69
C ILE A 108 19.26 38.04 0.06
N ASP A 109 18.52 38.27 1.15
CA ASP A 109 18.63 39.47 1.98
C ASP A 109 20.03 39.62 2.62
N GLU A 110 20.57 38.53 3.17
CA GLU A 110 21.92 38.50 3.73
C GLU A 110 22.99 38.80 2.65
N SER A 111 22.85 38.20 1.47
CA SER A 111 23.76 38.45 0.34
C SER A 111 23.67 39.90 -0.15
N ALA A 112 22.46 40.47 -0.23
CA ALA A 112 22.26 41.87 -0.60
C ALA A 112 22.95 42.82 0.38
N LYS A 113 22.79 42.58 1.70
CA LYS A 113 23.47 43.34 2.75
C LYS A 113 25.00 43.20 2.68
N ALA A 114 25.50 41.99 2.41
CA ALA A 114 26.93 41.76 2.25
C ALA A 114 27.51 42.50 1.03
N ILE A 115 26.78 42.51 -0.10
CA ILE A 115 27.16 43.26 -1.30
C ILE A 115 27.18 44.77 -0.99
N GLU A 116 26.18 45.30 -0.31
CA GLU A 116 26.12 46.73 0.05
C GLU A 116 27.28 47.12 0.97
N LYS A 117 27.55 46.29 2.00
CA LYS A 117 28.70 46.49 2.90
C LYS A 117 30.02 46.46 2.15
N ASN A 118 30.23 45.48 1.27
CA ASN A 118 31.44 45.40 0.45
C ASN A 118 31.58 46.61 -0.47
N LYS A 119 30.49 47.06 -1.12
CA LYS A 119 30.49 48.27 -1.94
C LYS A 119 30.92 49.50 -1.13
N ASN A 120 30.38 49.68 0.07
CA ASN A 120 30.73 50.81 0.94
C ASN A 120 32.20 50.75 1.38
N ASN A 121 32.68 49.58 1.80
CA ASN A 121 34.10 49.38 2.16
C ASN A 121 35.04 49.64 0.97
N THR A 122 34.69 49.14 -0.23
CA THR A 122 35.48 49.39 -1.44
C THR A 122 35.51 50.88 -1.79
N LEU A 123 34.39 51.59 -1.67
CA LEU A 123 34.35 53.04 -1.89
C LEU A 123 35.22 53.80 -0.87
N GLU A 124 35.27 53.36 0.38
CA GLU A 124 36.16 53.93 1.40
C GLU A 124 37.64 53.67 1.08
N ASN A 125 37.99 52.43 0.74
CA ASN A 125 39.35 52.07 0.33
C ASN A 125 39.79 52.86 -0.92
N ILE A 126 38.90 53.06 -1.90
CA ILE A 126 39.17 53.90 -3.07
C ILE A 126 39.50 55.33 -2.66
N LYS A 127 38.80 55.92 -1.68
CA LYS A 127 39.11 57.29 -1.19
C LYS A 127 40.50 57.35 -0.58
N ILE A 128 40.88 56.37 0.24
CA ILE A 128 42.21 56.28 0.85
C ILE A 128 43.28 56.18 -0.23
N HIS A 129 43.09 55.29 -1.22
CA HIS A 129 44.01 55.16 -2.34
C HIS A 129 44.09 56.43 -3.22
N ILE A 130 42.98 57.15 -3.43
CA ILE A 130 43.01 58.42 -4.16
C ILE A 130 43.81 59.47 -3.40
N GLN A 131 43.67 59.56 -2.07
CA GLN A 131 44.47 60.47 -1.23
C GLN A 131 45.95 60.15 -1.35
N GLU A 132 46.32 58.87 -1.28
CA GLU A 132 47.70 58.39 -1.40
C GLU A 132 48.27 58.67 -2.80
N ILE A 133 47.55 58.34 -3.87
CA ILE A 133 47.96 58.62 -5.25
C ILE A 133 48.10 60.12 -5.48
N THR A 134 47.18 60.94 -4.95
CA THR A 134 47.24 62.41 -5.06
C THR A 134 48.48 62.94 -4.36
N LYS A 135 48.79 62.46 -3.15
CA LYS A 135 50.00 62.82 -2.39
C LYS A 135 51.29 62.42 -3.12
N LEU A 136 51.33 61.20 -3.68
CA LEU A 136 52.47 60.71 -4.46
C LEU A 136 52.67 61.50 -5.76
N THR A 137 51.59 61.86 -6.43
CA THR A 137 51.65 62.63 -7.68
C THR A 137 52.08 64.08 -7.40
N LEU A 138 51.52 64.71 -6.37
CA LEU A 138 51.82 66.10 -6.02
C LEU A 138 53.26 66.26 -5.51
N SER A 139 53.76 65.29 -4.73
CA SER A 139 55.16 65.28 -4.28
C SER A 139 56.17 65.02 -5.41
N LYS A 140 55.79 64.29 -6.46
CA LYS A 140 56.60 64.17 -7.69
C LYS A 140 56.56 65.41 -8.58
N LEU A 141 55.46 66.17 -8.59
CA LEU A 141 55.27 67.34 -9.46
C LEU A 141 55.75 68.66 -8.83
N THR A 142 55.81 68.74 -7.49
CA THR A 142 56.18 69.97 -6.76
C THR A 142 57.20 69.66 -5.66
N THR A 143 58.28 70.44 -5.56
CA THR A 143 59.33 70.33 -4.52
C THR A 143 58.88 70.89 -3.15
N ILE A 144 57.58 70.85 -2.85
CA ILE A 144 56.98 71.43 -1.64
C ILE A 144 56.18 70.33 -0.93
N ASN A 145 56.46 70.13 0.36
CA ASN A 145 55.81 69.12 1.19
C ASN A 145 54.42 69.61 1.62
N VAL A 146 53.38 69.26 0.87
CA VAL A 146 51.99 69.63 1.17
C VAL A 146 51.43 68.79 2.33
N SER A 147 50.73 69.45 3.26
CA SER A 147 50.22 68.84 4.49
C SER A 147 48.99 67.95 4.22
N ASP A 148 48.89 66.80 4.91
CA ASP A 148 47.79 65.83 4.79
C ASP A 148 46.40 66.45 5.01
N LYS A 149 46.31 67.56 5.77
CA LYS A 149 45.05 68.28 6.01
C LYS A 149 44.52 69.01 4.77
N GLU A 150 45.39 69.63 3.97
CA GLU A 150 44.97 70.42 2.79
C GLU A 150 44.45 69.53 1.66
N ILE A 151 45.07 68.36 1.47
CA ILE A 151 44.63 67.35 0.50
C ILE A 151 43.27 66.77 0.91
N HIS A 152 43.08 66.50 2.21
CA HIS A 152 41.82 65.98 2.73
C HIS A 152 40.66 66.96 2.55
N ASP A 153 40.89 68.25 2.85
CA ASP A 153 39.88 69.30 2.69
C ASP A 153 39.54 69.59 1.22
N ALA A 154 40.53 69.56 0.32
CA ALA A 154 40.30 69.74 -1.12
C ALA A 154 39.48 68.59 -1.73
N ILE A 155 39.80 67.33 -1.38
CA ILE A 155 39.05 66.16 -1.85
C ILE A 155 37.61 66.19 -1.33
N ARG A 156 37.40 66.56 -0.05
CA ARG A 156 36.07 66.69 0.54
C ARG A 156 35.23 67.77 -0.12
N THR A 157 35.85 68.89 -0.51
CA THR A 157 35.18 70.00 -1.20
C THR A 157 34.70 69.61 -2.60
N ILE A 158 35.50 68.84 -3.35
CA ILE A 158 35.12 68.32 -4.67
C ILE A 158 34.00 67.28 -4.55
N GLN A 159 34.03 66.45 -3.50
CA GLN A 159 33.05 65.40 -3.28
C GLN A 159 31.64 65.95 -2.96
N ASN A 160 31.54 67.02 -2.16
CA ASN A 160 30.27 67.68 -1.85
C ASN A 160 29.69 68.48 -3.03
N LYS A 161 30.53 68.92 -3.99
CA LYS A 161 30.08 69.70 -5.15
C LYS A 161 29.38 68.85 -6.21
N LYS A 162 29.42 67.51 -6.11
CA LYS A 162 28.88 66.57 -7.13
C LYS A 162 27.61 65.81 -6.69
N ILE A 163 27.01 66.17 -5.54
CA ILE A 163 25.75 65.58 -5.03
C ILE A 163 24.56 66.56 -5.26
N ILE A 164 24.55 67.27 -6.39
CA ILE A 164 23.35 67.93 -6.95
C ILE A 164 23.10 67.31 -8.31
#